data_AF-A0A1C3ERN7-F1
#
_entry.id   AF-A0A1C3ERN7-F1
#
_cell.length_a   1.000
_cell.length_b   1.000
_cell.length_c   1.000
_cell.angle_alpha   90.00
_cell.angle_beta   90.00
_cell.angle_gamma   90.00
#
_symmetry.space_group_name_H-M   'P 1'
#
loop_
_entity.id
_entity.type
_entity.pdbx_description
1 polymer ?
#
loop_
_entity_poly.entity_id
_entity_poly.type
_entity_poly.pdbx_seq_one_letter_code
_entity_poly.pdbx_strand_id
1 'polypeptide(L)'
;MKHSDINLDTEIAIDVRFQMDNIELHGTLSVALNVMARVTVSSLDLEKVCNLEEGYAIPSLKCTSVDGDYTLIDCKYFSGEIYPEFIVKGHFDFDFDTIVLGMFGLSTWFENSRPYRLSNEGLHKDFGFEKFSHKVTFKGVEYEIENQHSCTIKNQDEKNFLVLERDSIQIKCLDKNLTLQDVKSLSWKMKVFLSILSASSLPLQSVHLINKDTGYQTSLYFFESIVSKTPIERSFHCFCTGGYLFREGLWEKVMTNYFAKESFEQLWPNLYGIFTFEGSWQFDFMSHVILLDRYCSLIAENTGFRLASWDTNDLKAQLDEEVEKYAEGTYRDKRQCVNKIIKHVKAAKREPNFSQKYENAMKYVSSDVKKLIAFSEDDFDLMKTIRDQVSHGSQVKTKEPSSIRHEMIRKDRLLVLLLYLVFDELGFTRQQFASCLSRCKQRFVHNAHLDDKEIEKLTKNIEVLPISHAINTKIYPSFRRNIVVIFDPDNQTYAIDQEASDLTQTSSTVFNRRGSEHIIESVRKSLSEKGYSSFDIVQRAYLSFDGNEHSFTSVIKVSR
;
A
#
# COMPACT_ATOMS: atom_id res chain seq x y z
N MET A 1 39.26 -10.53 3.82
CA MET A 1 38.48 -9.75 2.83
C MET A 1 37.01 -9.93 3.17
N LYS A 2 36.20 -8.86 3.23
CA LYS A 2 34.75 -9.02 3.40
C LYS A 2 34.19 -9.52 2.08
N HIS A 3 33.88 -10.80 1.99
CA HIS A 3 33.17 -11.38 0.86
C HIS A 3 31.83 -10.66 0.74
N SER A 4 31.63 -9.84 -0.28
CA SER A 4 30.37 -9.12 -0.52
C SER A 4 29.23 -10.12 -0.66
N ASP A 5 28.16 -9.98 0.12
CA ASP A 5 26.96 -10.80 0.00
C ASP A 5 26.30 -10.60 -1.36
N ILE A 6 25.69 -11.66 -1.88
CA ILE A 6 24.83 -11.55 -3.06
C ILE A 6 23.47 -11.05 -2.60
N ASN A 7 23.14 -9.81 -2.95
CA ASN A 7 21.83 -9.21 -2.68
C ASN A 7 21.14 -8.92 -4.02
N LEU A 8 19.83 -8.67 -3.98
CA LEU A 8 19.02 -8.48 -5.19
C LEU A 8 19.34 -7.17 -5.93
N ASP A 9 20.05 -6.25 -5.29
CA ASP A 9 20.44 -4.96 -5.83
C ASP A 9 21.92 -4.83 -6.18
N THR A 10 22.67 -5.91 -5.98
CA THR A 10 24.10 -5.95 -6.24
C THR A 10 24.32 -6.28 -7.70
N GLU A 11 25.07 -5.44 -8.40
CA GLU A 11 25.57 -5.75 -9.74
C GLU A 11 26.91 -6.47 -9.57
N ILE A 12 26.97 -7.73 -9.99
CA ILE A 12 28.19 -8.53 -9.97
C ILE A 12 28.46 -9.10 -11.35
N ALA A 13 29.73 -9.11 -11.74
CA ALA A 13 30.24 -9.84 -12.88
C ALA A 13 31.53 -10.52 -12.41
N ILE A 14 31.46 -11.82 -12.20
CA ILE A 14 32.50 -12.58 -11.51
C ILE A 14 32.91 -13.76 -12.37
N ASP A 15 34.21 -13.92 -12.60
CA ASP A 15 34.73 -15.11 -13.28
C ASP A 15 34.61 -16.33 -12.38
N VAL A 16 34.01 -17.38 -12.92
CA VAL A 16 33.70 -18.63 -12.24
C VAL A 16 34.28 -19.81 -13.00
N ARG A 17 34.74 -20.81 -12.24
CA ARG A 17 35.03 -22.16 -12.75
C ARG A 17 33.95 -23.12 -12.26
N PHE A 18 33.52 -24.02 -13.13
CA PHE A 18 32.50 -25.00 -12.79
C PHE A 18 32.68 -26.26 -13.63
N GLN A 19 32.07 -27.34 -13.16
CA GLN A 19 32.13 -28.63 -13.83
C GLN A 19 30.73 -29.03 -14.30
N MET A 20 30.62 -29.40 -15.57
CA MET A 20 29.37 -29.89 -16.17
C MET A 20 29.69 -31.15 -16.99
N ASP A 21 28.97 -32.25 -16.73
CA ASP A 21 29.18 -33.55 -17.38
C ASP A 21 30.66 -34.02 -17.37
N ASN A 22 31.33 -33.79 -16.23
CA ASN A 22 32.76 -34.03 -16.00
C ASN A 22 33.74 -33.14 -16.78
N ILE A 23 33.25 -32.14 -17.50
CA ILE A 23 34.06 -31.17 -18.23
C ILE A 23 34.24 -29.92 -17.36
N GLU A 24 35.50 -29.51 -17.17
CA GLU A 24 35.81 -28.22 -16.53
C GLU A 24 35.61 -27.07 -17.54
N LEU A 25 34.86 -26.08 -17.11
CA LEU A 25 34.45 -24.92 -17.90
C LEU A 25 34.70 -23.64 -17.11
N HIS A 26 34.93 -22.58 -17.87
CA HIS A 26 35.08 -21.21 -17.38
C HIS A 26 33.92 -20.37 -17.88
N GLY A 27 33.50 -19.40 -17.09
CA GLY A 27 32.50 -18.42 -17.51
C GLY A 27 32.44 -17.24 -16.57
N THR A 28 31.50 -16.34 -16.82
CA THR A 28 31.26 -15.17 -15.99
C THR A 28 29.84 -15.23 -15.43
N LEU A 29 29.73 -15.34 -14.10
CA LEU A 29 28.47 -15.19 -13.40
C LEU A 29 28.12 -13.70 -13.33
N SER A 30 27.02 -13.33 -13.99
CA SER A 30 26.52 -11.97 -14.02
C SER A 30 25.16 -11.90 -13.33
N VAL A 31 25.05 -10.95 -12.40
CA VAL A 31 23.79 -10.55 -11.76
C VAL A 31 23.67 -9.06 -11.92
N ALA A 32 22.55 -8.58 -12.42
CA ALA A 32 22.29 -7.16 -12.57
C ALA A 32 20.83 -6.85 -12.25
N LEU A 33 20.56 -5.58 -11.94
CA LEU A 33 19.22 -5.12 -11.59
C LEU A 33 18.26 -5.32 -12.77
N ASN A 34 17.10 -5.93 -12.52
CA ASN A 34 16.07 -6.20 -13.55
C ASN A 34 16.56 -7.05 -14.73
N VAL A 35 17.67 -7.77 -14.58
CA VAL A 35 18.17 -8.74 -15.55
C VAL A 35 18.24 -10.10 -14.87
N MET A 36 17.81 -11.16 -15.57
CA MET A 36 17.97 -12.52 -15.07
C MET A 36 19.45 -12.84 -14.88
N ALA A 37 19.78 -13.40 -13.73
CA ALA A 37 21.13 -13.87 -13.50
C ALA A 37 21.50 -14.96 -14.52
N ARG A 38 22.76 -14.96 -14.93
CA ARG A 38 23.26 -15.94 -15.90
C ARG A 38 24.75 -16.18 -15.73
N VAL A 39 25.20 -17.37 -16.12
CA VAL A 39 26.61 -17.64 -16.38
C VAL A 39 26.81 -17.69 -17.89
N THR A 40 27.62 -16.79 -18.42
CA THR A 40 28.05 -16.86 -19.82
C THR A 40 29.29 -17.73 -19.92
N VAL A 41 29.21 -18.84 -20.65
CA VAL A 41 30.35 -19.74 -20.88
C VAL A 41 31.41 -19.01 -21.70
N SER A 42 32.67 -19.16 -21.30
CA SER A 42 33.81 -18.57 -21.99
C SER A 42 33.86 -19.03 -23.46
N SER A 43 34.23 -18.13 -24.36
CA SER A 43 34.38 -18.43 -25.78
C SER A 43 35.38 -19.56 -26.05
N LEU A 44 36.35 -19.76 -25.16
CA LEU A 44 37.33 -20.85 -25.21
C LEU A 44 36.73 -22.23 -24.91
N ASP A 45 35.60 -22.26 -24.21
CA ASP A 45 34.94 -23.48 -23.74
C ASP A 45 33.61 -23.76 -24.47
N LEU A 46 33.13 -22.85 -25.33
CA LEU A 46 31.87 -23.01 -26.08
C LEU A 46 31.84 -24.28 -26.93
N GLU A 47 32.96 -24.67 -27.56
CA GLU A 47 33.03 -25.90 -28.35
C GLU A 47 32.83 -27.16 -27.50
N LYS A 48 33.10 -27.10 -26.18
CA LYS A 48 32.90 -28.23 -25.27
C LYS A 48 31.43 -28.45 -24.90
N VAL A 49 30.60 -27.42 -25.08
CA VAL A 49 29.16 -27.41 -24.71
C VAL A 49 28.25 -27.26 -25.93
N CYS A 50 28.80 -27.22 -27.14
CA CYS A 50 28.04 -27.00 -28.38
C CYS A 50 27.02 -28.10 -28.70
N ASN A 51 27.19 -29.29 -28.12
CA ASN A 51 26.29 -30.44 -28.30
C ASN A 51 25.14 -30.47 -27.30
N LEU A 52 25.10 -29.55 -26.32
CA LEU A 52 23.98 -29.49 -25.37
C LEU A 52 22.72 -28.98 -26.05
N GLU A 53 21.61 -29.65 -25.78
CA GLU A 53 20.31 -29.22 -26.27
C GLU A 53 19.87 -27.91 -25.59
N GLU A 54 19.21 -27.04 -26.35
CA GLU A 54 18.58 -25.84 -25.81
C GLU A 54 17.54 -26.22 -24.75
N GLY A 55 17.63 -25.58 -23.58
CA GLY A 55 16.80 -25.88 -22.42
C GLY A 55 17.27 -27.06 -21.57
N TYR A 56 18.48 -27.61 -21.82
CA TYR A 56 19.07 -28.65 -20.97
C TYR A 56 19.05 -28.23 -19.49
N ALA A 57 18.41 -29.06 -18.67
CA ALA A 57 18.17 -28.77 -17.26
C ALA A 57 19.32 -29.32 -16.40
N ILE A 58 19.90 -28.44 -15.58
CA ILE A 58 21.01 -28.75 -14.68
C ILE A 58 20.49 -28.52 -13.25
N PRO A 59 20.22 -29.58 -12.47
CA PRO A 59 19.60 -29.43 -11.15
C PRO A 59 20.43 -28.56 -10.19
N SER A 60 21.76 -28.73 -10.23
CA SER A 60 22.67 -27.92 -9.44
C SER A 60 24.04 -27.83 -10.12
N LEU A 61 24.66 -26.65 -10.01
CA LEU A 61 26.00 -26.38 -10.52
C LEU A 61 26.82 -25.66 -9.45
N LYS A 62 27.96 -26.25 -9.07
CA LYS A 62 28.90 -25.62 -8.14
C LYS A 62 29.90 -24.78 -8.93
N CYS A 63 29.99 -23.51 -8.57
CA CYS A 63 30.88 -22.53 -9.18
C CYS A 63 31.89 -22.05 -8.13
N THR A 64 33.17 -22.04 -8.47
CA THR A 64 34.23 -21.51 -7.61
C THR A 64 34.78 -20.23 -8.22
N SER A 65 34.97 -19.20 -7.39
CA SER A 65 35.59 -17.94 -7.78
C SER A 65 36.58 -17.43 -6.73
N VAL A 66 37.37 -16.42 -7.09
CA VAL A 66 38.22 -15.64 -6.17
C VAL A 66 37.40 -14.99 -5.05
N ASP A 67 36.15 -14.61 -5.34
CA ASP A 67 35.26 -13.96 -4.37
C ASP A 67 34.53 -14.95 -3.44
N GLY A 68 34.65 -16.24 -3.70
CA GLY A 68 34.03 -17.33 -2.96
C GLY A 68 33.33 -18.35 -3.86
N ASP A 69 32.74 -19.35 -3.22
CA ASP A 69 31.95 -20.38 -3.90
C ASP A 69 30.50 -19.93 -4.09
N TYR A 70 29.84 -20.48 -5.10
CA TYR A 70 28.43 -20.27 -5.40
C TYR A 70 27.80 -21.60 -5.81
N THR A 71 26.58 -21.86 -5.33
CA THR A 71 25.77 -22.99 -5.77
C THR A 71 24.59 -22.46 -6.57
N LEU A 72 24.57 -22.77 -7.86
CA LEU A 72 23.47 -22.46 -8.77
C LEU A 72 22.49 -23.63 -8.79
N ILE A 73 21.20 -23.38 -8.80
CA ILE A 73 20.15 -24.40 -8.62
C ILE A 73 19.04 -24.20 -9.65
N ASP A 74 18.51 -25.31 -10.14
CA ASP A 74 17.47 -25.39 -11.18
C ASP A 74 17.84 -24.59 -12.44
N CYS A 75 19.04 -24.82 -12.96
CA CYS A 75 19.56 -24.07 -14.09
C CYS A 75 19.06 -24.60 -15.43
N LYS A 76 18.98 -23.71 -16.41
CA LYS A 76 18.69 -24.06 -17.81
C LYS A 76 19.77 -23.50 -18.73
N TYR A 77 20.28 -24.34 -19.63
CA TYR A 77 21.24 -23.93 -20.64
C TYR A 77 20.53 -23.39 -21.89
N PHE A 78 20.97 -22.24 -22.38
CA PHE A 78 20.55 -21.68 -23.66
C PHE A 78 21.73 -21.01 -24.39
N SER A 79 22.10 -21.50 -25.57
CA SER A 79 23.07 -20.87 -26.48
C SER A 79 24.37 -20.35 -25.82
N GLY A 80 25.02 -21.18 -25.00
CA GLY A 80 26.26 -20.81 -24.31
C GLY A 80 26.06 -20.02 -23.00
N GLU A 81 24.81 -19.84 -22.56
CA GLU A 81 24.45 -19.20 -21.30
C GLU A 81 23.71 -20.18 -20.39
N ILE A 82 23.93 -20.09 -19.08
CA ILE A 82 23.25 -20.90 -18.07
C ILE A 82 22.44 -19.96 -17.19
N TYR A 83 21.14 -20.16 -17.14
CA TYR A 83 20.18 -19.35 -16.38
C TYR A 83 19.73 -20.12 -15.13
N PRO A 84 20.28 -19.81 -13.94
CA PRO A 84 19.81 -20.37 -12.68
C PRO A 84 18.49 -19.75 -12.22
N GLU A 85 17.62 -20.55 -11.62
CA GLU A 85 16.45 -20.04 -10.90
C GLU A 85 16.88 -19.46 -9.54
N PHE A 86 17.83 -20.12 -8.86
CA PHE A 86 18.37 -19.71 -7.57
C PHE A 86 19.89 -19.71 -7.55
N ILE A 87 20.45 -18.79 -6.78
CA ILE A 87 21.89 -18.70 -6.50
C ILE A 87 22.08 -18.61 -4.98
N VAL A 88 22.79 -19.58 -4.42
CA VAL A 88 23.21 -19.58 -3.03
C VAL A 88 24.70 -19.25 -2.97
N LYS A 89 25.09 -18.28 -2.14
CA LYS A 89 26.51 -17.97 -1.93
C LYS A 89 27.12 -19.00 -0.98
N GLY A 90 28.14 -19.73 -1.44
CA GLY A 90 28.80 -20.80 -0.71
C GLY A 90 28.28 -22.19 -1.09
N HIS A 91 28.64 -23.17 -0.29
CA HIS A 91 28.15 -24.53 -0.45
C HIS A 91 26.72 -24.67 0.10
N PHE A 92 25.82 -25.27 -0.68
CA PHE A 92 24.45 -25.52 -0.29
C PHE A 92 24.16 -27.03 -0.24
N ASP A 93 24.26 -27.60 0.95
CA ASP A 93 24.00 -29.00 1.28
C ASP A 93 23.36 -29.16 2.67
N PHE A 94 22.65 -28.13 3.13
CA PHE A 94 22.11 -28.07 4.48
C PHE A 94 20.60 -27.85 4.53
N ASP A 95 20.01 -28.32 5.63
CA ASP A 95 18.63 -28.06 5.97
C ASP A 95 18.46 -26.68 6.65
N PHE A 96 17.37 -26.01 6.33
CA PHE A 96 17.00 -24.73 6.94
C PHE A 96 15.50 -24.69 7.19
N ASP A 97 15.10 -24.02 8.27
CA ASP A 97 13.70 -23.79 8.64
C ASP A 97 13.39 -22.30 8.78
N THR A 98 14.39 -21.43 8.66
CA THR A 98 14.30 -20.01 8.95
C THR A 98 14.88 -19.19 7.81
N ILE A 99 14.17 -18.12 7.45
CA ILE A 99 14.60 -17.12 6.47
C ILE A 99 14.56 -15.71 7.07
N VAL A 100 15.48 -14.86 6.61
CA VAL A 100 15.54 -13.44 6.96
C VAL A 100 15.43 -12.61 5.69
N LEU A 101 14.46 -11.70 5.69
CA LEU A 101 14.09 -10.87 4.55
C LEU A 101 14.45 -9.41 4.84
N GLY A 102 15.30 -8.83 4.00
CA GLY A 102 15.48 -7.38 3.89
C GLY A 102 14.65 -6.83 2.74
N MET A 103 14.02 -5.67 2.92
CA MET A 103 13.27 -4.99 1.85
C MET A 103 13.65 -3.52 1.78
N PHE A 104 13.63 -2.98 0.56
CA PHE A 104 13.81 -1.54 0.36
C PHE A 104 12.68 -0.76 1.01
N GLY A 105 13.04 0.32 1.73
CA GLY A 105 12.10 1.16 2.46
C GLY A 105 11.57 0.57 3.78
N LEU A 106 11.91 -0.68 4.12
CA LEU A 106 11.43 -1.32 5.36
C LEU A 106 11.91 -0.58 6.61
N SER A 107 13.20 -0.21 6.66
CA SER A 107 13.72 0.56 7.78
C SER A 107 13.03 1.92 7.88
N THR A 108 12.85 2.64 6.76
CA THR A 108 12.14 3.93 6.74
C THR A 108 10.68 3.80 7.16
N TRP A 109 10.04 2.66 6.88
CA TRP A 109 8.66 2.38 7.26
C TRP A 109 8.50 2.08 8.76
N PHE A 110 9.45 1.34 9.33
CA PHE A 110 9.55 1.10 10.76
C PHE A 110 10.03 2.33 11.54
N GLU A 111 10.85 3.19 10.92
CA GLU A 111 11.52 4.30 11.60
C GLU A 111 10.50 5.28 12.19
N ASN A 112 10.28 5.07 13.48
CA ASN A 112 9.35 5.81 14.30
C ASN A 112 10.12 6.97 14.93
N SER A 113 10.47 7.98 14.12
CA SER A 113 10.87 9.33 14.56
C SER A 113 11.73 9.38 15.84
N ARG A 114 12.81 8.59 15.92
CA ARG A 114 13.81 8.72 17.00
C ARG A 114 14.93 9.63 16.49
N PRO A 115 14.79 10.96 16.61
CA PRO A 115 15.78 11.87 16.07
C PRO A 115 17.09 11.75 16.85
N TYR A 116 18.18 12.08 16.18
CA TYR A 116 19.39 12.46 16.88
C TYR A 116 19.10 13.68 17.77
N ARG A 117 19.51 13.61 19.02
CA ARG A 117 19.41 14.68 20.02
C ARG A 117 20.80 15.23 20.27
N LEU A 118 20.97 16.53 20.07
CA LEU A 118 22.20 17.23 20.44
C LEU A 118 22.11 17.61 21.92
N SER A 119 23.12 17.24 22.69
CA SER A 119 23.31 17.62 24.08
C SER A 119 24.68 18.27 24.26
N ASN A 120 24.97 18.77 25.47
CA ASN A 120 26.30 19.29 25.81
C ASN A 120 27.38 18.19 25.79
N GLU A 121 26.99 16.92 25.87
CA GLU A 121 27.87 15.75 25.85
C GLU A 121 28.09 15.19 24.43
N GLY A 122 27.31 15.66 23.44
CA GLY A 122 27.45 15.27 22.05
C GLY A 122 26.12 14.94 21.36
N LEU A 123 26.22 14.20 20.25
CA LEU A 123 25.07 13.74 19.48
C LEU A 123 24.64 12.35 19.95
N HIS A 124 23.39 12.20 20.41
CA HIS A 124 22.85 10.95 20.92
C HIS A 124 21.67 10.48 20.07
N LYS A 125 21.58 9.18 19.78
CA LYS A 125 20.38 8.54 19.22
C LYS A 125 20.07 7.29 20.04
N ASP A 126 18.79 7.07 20.28
CA ASP A 126 18.29 5.81 20.84
C ASP A 126 18.06 4.82 19.70
N PHE A 127 18.85 3.74 19.69
CA PHE A 127 18.79 2.64 18.73
C PHE A 127 17.91 1.48 19.19
N GLY A 128 17.15 1.64 20.28
CA GLY A 128 16.11 0.69 20.64
C GLY A 128 15.06 0.57 19.53
N PHE A 129 14.37 -0.57 19.50
CA PHE A 129 13.28 -0.79 18.54
C PHE A 129 12.14 -1.56 19.20
N GLU A 130 10.93 -1.37 18.66
CA GLU A 130 9.74 -2.10 19.08
C GLU A 130 9.74 -3.48 18.40
N LYS A 131 9.34 -4.53 19.12
CA LYS A 131 9.37 -5.91 18.64
C LYS A 131 7.98 -6.49 18.57
N PHE A 132 7.72 -7.29 17.55
CA PHE A 132 6.63 -8.25 17.49
C PHE A 132 7.20 -9.65 17.20
N SER A 133 6.52 -10.67 17.70
CA SER A 133 6.67 -12.05 17.24
C SER A 133 5.29 -12.69 17.30
N HIS A 134 4.81 -13.19 16.17
CA HIS A 134 3.48 -13.78 16.06
C HIS A 134 3.52 -15.08 15.28
N LYS A 135 2.71 -16.04 15.72
CA LYS A 135 2.49 -17.29 15.01
C LYS A 135 1.32 -17.16 14.04
N VAL A 136 1.49 -17.68 12.84
CA VAL A 136 0.46 -17.71 11.81
C VAL A 136 0.44 -19.08 11.13
N THR A 137 -0.74 -19.50 10.68
CA THR A 137 -0.88 -20.71 9.86
C THR A 137 -1.04 -20.32 8.40
N PHE A 138 -0.24 -20.92 7.53
CA PHE A 138 -0.32 -20.72 6.08
C PHE A 138 -0.23 -22.06 5.35
N LYS A 139 -1.21 -22.36 4.50
CA LYS A 139 -1.31 -23.64 3.77
C LYS A 139 -1.16 -24.87 4.70
N GLY A 140 -1.71 -24.77 5.90
CA GLY A 140 -1.68 -25.84 6.91
C GLY A 140 -0.36 -26.00 7.68
N VAL A 141 0.57 -25.06 7.54
CA VAL A 141 1.87 -25.06 8.23
C VAL A 141 1.96 -23.85 9.15
N GLU A 142 2.48 -24.03 10.35
CA GLU A 142 2.72 -22.96 11.32
C GLU A 142 4.07 -22.28 11.10
N TYR A 143 4.03 -20.95 11.14
CA TYR A 143 5.20 -20.08 11.03
C TYR A 143 5.22 -19.09 12.18
N GLU A 144 6.41 -18.81 12.72
CA GLU A 144 6.66 -17.67 13.59
C GLU A 144 7.30 -16.54 12.79
N ILE A 145 6.72 -15.34 12.87
CA ILE A 145 7.15 -14.15 12.14
C ILE A 145 7.50 -13.06 13.14
N GLU A 146 8.73 -12.55 13.06
CA GLU A 146 9.23 -11.48 13.93
C GLU A 146 9.96 -10.40 13.13
N ASN A 147 10.02 -9.19 13.67
CA ASN A 147 10.90 -8.16 13.15
C ASN A 147 12.25 -8.17 13.88
N GLN A 148 13.29 -7.86 13.12
CA GLN A 148 14.65 -7.74 13.60
C GLN A 148 15.21 -6.36 13.24
N HIS A 149 16.13 -5.89 14.06
CA HIS A 149 16.83 -4.63 13.86
C HIS A 149 18.31 -4.85 14.13
N SER A 150 19.14 -4.32 13.24
CA SER A 150 20.59 -4.30 13.38
C SER A 150 21.12 -2.89 13.17
N CYS A 151 22.06 -2.49 14.03
CA CYS A 151 22.76 -1.22 13.93
C CYS A 151 24.26 -1.48 13.94
N THR A 152 24.96 -0.98 12.92
CA THR A 152 26.42 -1.00 12.84
C THR A 152 26.94 0.42 12.79
N ILE A 153 27.82 0.77 13.73
CA ILE A 153 28.51 2.07 13.74
C ILE A 153 29.95 1.83 13.30
N LYS A 154 30.36 2.48 12.22
CA LYS A 154 31.74 2.47 11.72
C LYS A 154 32.35 3.85 11.91
N ASN A 155 33.46 3.91 12.64
CA ASN A 155 34.29 5.10 12.70
C ASN A 155 34.99 5.28 11.34
N GLN A 156 34.73 6.41 10.66
CA GLN A 156 35.42 6.77 9.41
C GLN A 156 36.64 7.66 9.70
N ASP A 157 36.53 8.58 10.67
CA ASP A 157 37.62 9.40 11.21
C ASP A 157 37.24 9.93 12.61
N GLU A 158 38.10 10.77 13.22
CA GLU A 158 37.88 11.32 14.57
C GLU A 158 36.52 11.98 14.81
N LYS A 159 35.85 12.49 13.76
CA LYS A 159 34.58 13.22 13.88
C LYS A 159 33.44 12.62 13.08
N ASN A 160 33.72 11.70 12.14
CA ASN A 160 32.75 11.11 11.24
C ASN A 160 32.49 9.65 11.58
N PHE A 161 31.21 9.37 11.87
CA PHE A 161 30.71 8.02 12.10
C PHE A 161 29.67 7.68 11.04
N LEU A 162 29.85 6.53 10.39
CA LEU A 162 28.83 5.94 9.52
C LEU A 162 27.96 5.01 10.36
N VAL A 163 26.69 5.39 10.55
CA VAL A 163 25.67 4.58 11.22
C VAL A 163 24.84 3.87 10.16
N LEU A 164 24.75 2.54 10.24
CA LEU A 164 23.97 1.70 9.34
C LEU A 164 22.90 0.97 10.15
N GLU A 165 21.66 1.41 10.01
CA GLU A 165 20.48 0.78 10.62
C GLU A 165 19.73 -0.04 9.56
N ARG A 166 19.40 -1.28 9.89
CA ARG A 166 18.68 -2.20 9.01
C ARG A 166 17.63 -2.96 9.78
N ASP A 167 16.39 -2.84 9.33
CA ASP A 167 15.28 -3.66 9.76
C ASP A 167 15.07 -4.81 8.78
N SER A 168 14.72 -5.98 9.31
CA SER A 168 14.42 -7.19 8.54
C SER A 168 13.26 -7.96 9.17
N ILE A 169 12.66 -8.85 8.40
CA ILE A 169 11.64 -9.78 8.88
C ILE A 169 12.22 -11.19 8.88
N GLN A 170 12.15 -11.86 10.03
CA GLN A 170 12.47 -13.27 10.12
C GLN A 170 11.19 -14.10 10.07
N ILE A 171 11.21 -15.18 9.31
CA ILE A 171 10.13 -16.16 9.21
C ILE A 171 10.73 -17.53 9.52
N LYS A 172 10.23 -18.18 10.58
CA LYS A 172 10.63 -19.52 11.00
C LYS A 172 9.48 -20.50 10.84
N CYS A 173 9.69 -21.57 10.09
CA CYS A 173 8.76 -22.68 9.97
C CYS A 173 8.87 -23.57 11.21
N LEU A 174 7.74 -23.86 11.87
CA LEU A 174 7.74 -24.63 13.12
C LEU A 174 7.61 -26.14 12.88
N ASP A 175 7.01 -26.53 11.75
CA ASP A 175 6.62 -27.92 11.51
C ASP A 175 7.58 -28.69 10.60
N LYS A 176 8.33 -28.00 9.73
CA LYS A 176 9.16 -28.63 8.69
C LYS A 176 10.34 -27.77 8.25
N ASN A 177 11.30 -28.39 7.57
CA ASN A 177 12.31 -27.67 6.80
C ASN A 177 11.66 -26.98 5.59
N LEU A 178 12.25 -25.88 5.16
CA LEU A 178 11.81 -25.09 4.02
C LEU A 178 12.51 -25.55 2.74
N THR A 179 11.80 -25.46 1.61
CA THR A 179 12.40 -25.55 0.28
C THR A 179 12.66 -24.15 -0.28
N LEU A 180 13.52 -24.03 -1.30
CA LEU A 180 13.78 -22.73 -1.96
C LEU A 180 12.50 -22.13 -2.60
N GLN A 181 11.58 -22.98 -3.04
CA GLN A 181 10.27 -22.54 -3.53
C GLN A 181 9.38 -22.00 -2.39
N ASP A 182 9.41 -22.62 -1.21
CA ASP A 182 8.75 -22.06 -0.02
C ASP A 182 9.34 -20.68 0.31
N VAL A 183 10.67 -20.52 0.23
CA VAL A 183 11.33 -19.22 0.45
C VAL A 183 10.85 -18.16 -0.52
N LYS A 184 10.80 -18.47 -1.83
CA LYS A 184 10.30 -17.55 -2.85
C LYS A 184 8.84 -17.16 -2.60
N SER A 185 7.99 -18.14 -2.28
CA SER A 185 6.56 -17.92 -1.97
C SER A 185 6.35 -17.08 -0.72
N LEU A 186 7.07 -17.36 0.37
CA LEU A 186 6.96 -16.63 1.64
C LEU A 186 7.52 -15.21 1.50
N SER A 187 8.62 -15.04 0.78
CA SER A 187 9.21 -13.72 0.49
C SER A 187 8.25 -12.84 -0.30
N TRP A 188 7.60 -13.41 -1.34
CA TRP A 188 6.56 -12.71 -2.10
C TRP A 188 5.37 -12.33 -1.21
N LYS A 189 4.88 -13.26 -0.39
CA LYS A 189 3.74 -13.04 0.49
C LYS A 189 4.03 -11.93 1.52
N MET A 190 5.20 -11.95 2.16
CA MET A 190 5.61 -10.90 3.10
C MET A 190 5.78 -9.55 2.40
N LYS A 191 6.37 -9.54 1.20
CA LYS A 191 6.51 -8.32 0.39
C LYS A 191 5.16 -7.68 0.11
N VAL A 192 4.19 -8.47 -0.36
CA VAL A 192 2.83 -7.98 -0.67
C VAL A 192 2.15 -7.45 0.58
N PHE A 193 2.23 -8.17 1.70
CA PHE A 193 1.66 -7.75 2.98
C PHE A 193 2.14 -6.36 3.41
N LEU A 194 3.46 -6.16 3.47
CA LEU A 194 4.05 -4.90 3.93
C LEU A 194 3.82 -3.77 2.91
N SER A 195 3.77 -4.11 1.62
CA SER A 195 3.44 -3.15 0.56
C SER A 195 2.00 -2.65 0.65
N ILE A 196 1.04 -3.52 0.99
CA ILE A 196 -0.36 -3.15 1.23
C ILE A 196 -0.45 -2.22 2.45
N LEU A 197 0.20 -2.56 3.56
CA LEU A 197 0.17 -1.74 4.78
C LEU A 197 0.75 -0.34 4.56
N SER A 198 1.89 -0.25 3.87
CA SER A 198 2.53 1.03 3.54
C SER A 198 1.86 1.79 2.38
N ALA A 199 1.02 1.11 1.58
CA ALA A 199 0.56 1.54 0.26
C ALA A 199 1.72 1.99 -0.64
N SER A 200 2.79 1.21 -0.67
CA SER A 200 3.99 1.45 -1.46
C SER A 200 4.60 0.11 -1.88
N SER A 201 5.20 0.01 -3.07
CA SER A 201 5.87 -1.21 -3.47
C SER A 201 7.19 -1.37 -2.72
N LEU A 202 7.31 -2.38 -1.85
CA LEU A 202 8.52 -2.67 -1.09
C LEU A 202 9.29 -3.85 -1.69
N PRO A 203 10.13 -3.63 -2.72
CA PRO A 203 10.88 -4.72 -3.33
C PRO A 203 11.83 -5.38 -2.31
N LEU A 204 12.08 -6.67 -2.50
CA LEU A 204 13.07 -7.41 -1.73
C LEU A 204 14.46 -6.83 -2.00
N GLN A 205 15.24 -6.67 -0.94
CA GLN A 205 16.63 -6.23 -0.99
C GLN A 205 17.56 -7.42 -0.80
N SER A 206 17.32 -8.23 0.23
CA SER A 206 18.13 -9.40 0.54
C SER A 206 17.27 -10.52 1.08
N VAL A 207 17.68 -11.75 0.81
CA VAL A 207 17.08 -12.96 1.35
C VAL A 207 18.21 -13.82 1.89
N HIS A 208 18.07 -14.25 3.14
CA HIS A 208 19.04 -15.12 3.75
C HIS A 208 18.38 -16.37 4.33
N LEU A 209 19.08 -17.49 4.21
CA LEU A 209 18.73 -18.78 4.78
C LEU A 209 19.53 -18.97 6.07
N ILE A 210 18.90 -19.47 7.12
CA ILE A 210 19.59 -19.84 8.36
C ILE A 210 19.68 -21.35 8.45
N ASN A 211 20.91 -21.86 8.42
CA ASN A 211 21.19 -23.28 8.59
C ASN A 211 20.68 -23.74 9.98
N LYS A 212 19.87 -24.81 9.98
CA LYS A 212 19.16 -25.30 11.17
C LYS A 212 20.11 -25.79 12.27
N ASP A 213 21.23 -26.40 11.88
CA ASP A 213 22.16 -27.05 12.80
C ASP A 213 23.22 -26.08 13.34
N THR A 214 23.69 -25.16 12.49
CA THR A 214 24.81 -24.26 12.81
C THR A 214 24.37 -22.84 13.15
N GLY A 215 23.13 -22.45 12.79
CA GLY A 215 22.67 -21.06 12.85
C GLY A 215 23.38 -20.13 11.86
N TYR A 216 24.23 -20.66 10.97
CA TYR A 216 24.95 -19.84 10.01
C TYR A 216 24.02 -19.28 8.94
N GLN A 217 24.18 -17.99 8.64
CA GLN A 217 23.37 -17.27 7.68
C GLN A 217 24.02 -17.27 6.30
N THR A 218 23.27 -17.66 5.28
CA THR A 218 23.74 -17.72 3.89
C THR A 218 22.81 -16.92 2.98
N SER A 219 23.38 -16.14 2.06
CA SER A 219 22.59 -15.36 1.10
C SER A 219 22.01 -16.22 -0.02
N LEU A 220 20.74 -15.96 -0.32
CA LEU A 220 20.00 -16.51 -1.45
C LEU A 220 19.62 -15.37 -2.41
N TYR A 221 19.83 -15.61 -3.69
CA TYR A 221 19.35 -14.77 -4.77
C TYR A 221 18.39 -15.56 -5.66
N PHE A 222 17.32 -14.90 -6.09
CA PHE A 222 16.46 -15.31 -7.20
C PHE A 222 16.00 -14.05 -7.92
N PHE A 223 15.62 -14.16 -9.19
CA PHE A 223 15.23 -12.99 -9.97
C PHE A 223 13.99 -12.30 -9.39
N GLU A 224 14.08 -10.98 -9.23
CA GLU A 224 13.02 -10.09 -8.78
C GLU A 224 13.12 -8.77 -9.54
N SER A 225 11.97 -8.21 -9.95
CA SER A 225 11.97 -6.89 -10.57
C SER A 225 11.89 -5.80 -9.49
N ILE A 226 12.86 -4.89 -9.53
CA ILE A 226 12.99 -3.79 -8.58
C ILE A 226 12.68 -2.49 -9.32
N VAL A 227 11.51 -1.93 -9.01
CA VAL A 227 11.04 -0.64 -9.57
C VAL A 227 11.77 0.53 -8.90
N SER A 228 12.00 0.47 -7.59
CA SER A 228 12.70 1.53 -6.85
C SER A 228 13.49 0.97 -5.67
N LYS A 229 14.73 1.43 -5.50
CA LYS A 229 15.55 1.16 -4.30
C LYS A 229 15.18 2.06 -3.10
N THR A 230 14.36 3.08 -3.34
CA THR A 230 13.90 4.04 -2.31
C THR A 230 12.40 4.26 -2.44
N PRO A 231 11.57 3.22 -2.23
CA PRO A 231 10.13 3.32 -2.41
C PRO A 231 9.47 4.22 -1.36
N ILE A 232 10.09 4.36 -0.18
CA ILE A 232 9.67 5.24 0.90
C ILE A 232 10.83 6.17 1.24
N GLU A 233 10.70 7.45 0.88
CA GLU A 233 11.67 8.47 1.25
C GLU A 233 11.58 8.86 2.73
N ARG A 234 10.37 8.90 3.28
CA ARG A 234 10.07 9.33 4.65
C ARG A 234 8.87 8.56 5.20
N SER A 235 8.85 8.28 6.49
CA SER A 235 7.78 7.47 7.11
C SER A 235 6.37 8.06 6.92
N PHE A 236 6.21 9.38 6.88
CA PHE A 236 4.92 10.02 6.61
C PHE A 236 4.46 9.95 5.13
N HIS A 237 5.30 9.45 4.22
CA HIS A 237 4.92 9.03 2.87
C HIS A 237 4.38 7.58 2.86
N CYS A 238 4.08 6.98 4.00
CA CYS A 238 3.40 5.69 4.10
C CYS A 238 1.95 5.91 4.50
N PHE A 239 1.06 5.04 4.03
CA PHE A 239 -0.34 5.05 4.44
C PHE A 239 -0.50 4.68 5.93
N CYS A 240 -0.10 3.47 6.30
CA CYS A 240 0.06 3.05 7.69
C CYS A 240 1.55 2.88 7.98
N THR A 241 2.04 3.43 9.10
CA THR A 241 3.46 3.25 9.51
C THR A 241 3.61 2.07 10.46
N GLY A 242 4.79 1.45 10.51
CA GLY A 242 5.07 0.38 11.49
C GLY A 242 4.86 0.85 12.92
N GLY A 243 5.28 2.07 13.24
CA GLY A 243 5.06 2.71 14.53
C GLY A 243 3.59 2.93 14.91
N TYR A 244 2.69 3.06 13.93
CA TYR A 244 1.25 3.09 14.20
C TYR A 244 0.74 1.71 14.62
N LEU A 245 1.17 0.65 13.93
CA LEU A 245 0.78 -0.72 14.26
C LEU A 245 1.21 -1.13 15.68
N PHE A 246 2.41 -0.74 16.11
CA PHE A 246 2.88 -0.98 17.47
C PHE A 246 2.05 -0.24 18.52
N ARG A 247 1.86 1.08 18.34
CA ARG A 247 1.08 1.90 19.29
C ARG A 247 -0.35 1.41 19.47
N GLU A 248 -0.97 0.91 18.40
CA GLU A 248 -2.35 0.42 18.42
C GLU A 248 -2.46 -1.09 18.73
N GLY A 249 -1.34 -1.80 18.90
CA GLY A 249 -1.33 -3.24 19.17
C GLY A 249 -1.94 -4.08 18.04
N LEU A 250 -1.72 -3.69 16.77
CA LEU A 250 -2.42 -4.26 15.63
C LEU A 250 -1.74 -5.48 14.99
N TRP A 251 -0.45 -5.71 15.24
CA TRP A 251 0.38 -6.70 14.55
C TRP A 251 -0.23 -8.11 14.50
N GLU A 252 -0.62 -8.65 15.65
CA GLU A 252 -1.24 -9.98 15.74
C GLU A 252 -2.49 -10.10 14.87
N LYS A 253 -3.37 -9.10 14.97
CA LYS A 253 -4.65 -9.08 14.27
C LYS A 253 -4.46 -9.00 12.76
N VAL A 254 -3.60 -8.11 12.29
CA VAL A 254 -3.37 -7.90 10.86
C VAL A 254 -2.67 -9.10 10.23
N MET A 255 -1.70 -9.71 10.92
CA MET A 255 -1.02 -10.90 10.44
C MET A 255 -1.97 -12.10 10.38
N THR A 256 -2.71 -12.36 11.46
CA THR A 256 -3.68 -13.46 11.51
C THR A 256 -4.69 -13.37 10.37
N ASN A 257 -5.28 -12.18 10.16
CA ASN A 257 -6.25 -11.97 9.08
C ASN A 257 -5.62 -12.10 7.69
N TYR A 258 -4.40 -11.58 7.48
CA TYR A 258 -3.71 -11.63 6.20
C TYR A 258 -3.37 -13.07 5.75
N PHE A 259 -2.95 -13.92 6.70
CA PHE A 259 -2.61 -15.31 6.41
C PHE A 259 -3.83 -16.24 6.36
N ALA A 260 -4.94 -15.89 7.02
CA ALA A 260 -6.15 -16.71 7.06
C ALA A 260 -7.12 -16.50 5.88
N LYS A 261 -7.23 -15.29 5.32
CA LYS A 261 -8.24 -14.98 4.30
C LYS A 261 -7.73 -15.23 2.87
N GLU A 262 -8.53 -15.96 2.10
CA GLU A 262 -8.23 -16.33 0.70
C GLU A 262 -8.12 -15.13 -0.26
N SER A 263 -8.80 -14.03 0.04
CA SER A 263 -8.71 -12.77 -0.71
C SER A 263 -7.28 -12.23 -0.78
N PHE A 264 -6.43 -12.48 0.23
CA PHE A 264 -5.02 -12.08 0.20
C PHE A 264 -4.12 -12.96 -0.68
N GLU A 265 -4.63 -14.09 -1.17
CA GLU A 265 -3.95 -14.91 -2.19
C GLU A 265 -4.47 -14.58 -3.59
N GLN A 266 -5.76 -14.31 -3.75
CA GLN A 266 -6.41 -14.23 -5.07
C GLN A 266 -6.68 -12.81 -5.57
N LEU A 267 -6.88 -11.86 -4.67
CA LEU A 267 -7.38 -10.52 -4.99
C LEU A 267 -6.36 -9.44 -4.67
N TRP A 268 -6.00 -9.33 -3.39
CA TRP A 268 -5.19 -8.21 -2.90
C TRP A 268 -3.73 -8.17 -3.38
N PRO A 269 -3.10 -9.26 -3.86
CA PRO A 269 -1.79 -9.14 -4.53
C PRO A 269 -1.78 -8.19 -5.73
N ASN A 270 -2.94 -7.96 -6.36
CA ASN A 270 -3.04 -6.99 -7.46
C ASN A 270 -2.81 -5.53 -7.01
N LEU A 271 -2.98 -5.20 -5.72
CA LEU A 271 -2.62 -3.88 -5.19
C LEU A 271 -1.12 -3.61 -5.33
N TYR A 272 -0.29 -4.63 -5.10
CA TYR A 272 1.15 -4.51 -5.32
C TYR A 272 1.44 -4.13 -6.77
N GLY A 273 0.75 -4.78 -7.73
CA GLY A 273 0.84 -4.45 -9.16
C GLY A 273 0.48 -2.98 -9.46
N ILE A 274 -0.58 -2.46 -8.83
CA ILE A 274 -0.98 -1.05 -8.93
C ILE A 274 0.13 -0.12 -8.41
N PHE A 275 0.78 -0.45 -7.28
CA PHE A 275 1.86 0.37 -6.73
C PHE A 275 3.13 0.37 -7.60
N THR A 276 3.33 -0.67 -8.42
CA THR A 276 4.47 -0.81 -9.34
C THR A 276 4.18 -0.35 -10.76
N PHE A 277 2.96 0.07 -11.08
CA PHE A 277 2.56 0.28 -12.47
C PHE A 277 3.27 1.49 -13.09
N GLU A 278 4.08 1.23 -14.11
CA GLU A 278 4.71 2.24 -14.97
C GLU A 278 4.13 2.12 -16.38
N GLY A 279 3.18 2.99 -16.72
CA GLY A 279 2.52 2.94 -18.01
C GLY A 279 1.58 4.11 -18.25
N SER A 280 0.68 3.97 -19.22
CA SER A 280 -0.28 5.03 -19.54
C SER A 280 -1.39 5.12 -18.49
N TRP A 281 -1.86 6.34 -18.22
CA TRP A 281 -2.84 6.60 -17.17
C TRP A 281 -4.17 5.85 -17.35
N GLN A 282 -4.54 5.51 -18.59
CA GLN A 282 -5.76 4.78 -18.90
C GLN A 282 -5.69 3.34 -18.39
N PHE A 283 -4.55 2.66 -18.58
CA PHE A 283 -4.33 1.31 -18.07
C PHE A 283 -4.14 1.30 -16.55
N ASP A 284 -3.50 2.32 -15.99
CA ASP A 284 -3.43 2.52 -14.54
C ASP A 284 -4.83 2.63 -13.93
N PHE A 285 -5.66 3.54 -14.46
CA PHE A 285 -7.05 3.70 -14.03
C PHE A 285 -7.83 2.39 -14.17
N MET A 286 -7.76 1.75 -15.34
CA MET A 286 -8.47 0.49 -15.60
C MET A 286 -8.08 -0.61 -14.60
N SER A 287 -6.81 -0.71 -14.21
CA SER A 287 -6.35 -1.70 -13.24
C SER A 287 -7.05 -1.56 -11.89
N HIS A 288 -7.28 -0.33 -11.43
CA HIS A 288 -8.05 -0.06 -10.21
C HIS A 288 -9.51 -0.50 -10.35
N VAL A 289 -10.13 -0.22 -11.50
CA VAL A 289 -11.54 -0.59 -11.76
C VAL A 289 -11.71 -2.10 -11.85
N ILE A 290 -10.79 -2.81 -12.51
CA ILE A 290 -10.78 -4.27 -12.59
C ILE A 290 -10.67 -4.88 -11.20
N LEU A 291 -9.79 -4.34 -10.35
CA LEU A 291 -9.65 -4.81 -8.97
C LEU A 291 -10.95 -4.62 -8.17
N LEU A 292 -11.60 -3.46 -8.31
CA LEU A 292 -12.90 -3.22 -7.68
C LEU A 292 -13.99 -4.17 -8.21
N ASP A 293 -14.08 -4.40 -9.52
CA ASP A 293 -15.06 -5.33 -10.12
C ASP A 293 -14.84 -6.77 -9.63
N ARG A 294 -13.57 -7.19 -9.52
CA ARG A 294 -13.24 -8.51 -8.96
C ARG A 294 -13.63 -8.61 -7.49
N TYR A 295 -13.38 -7.58 -6.69
CA TYR A 295 -13.84 -7.53 -5.29
C TYR A 295 -15.36 -7.63 -5.21
N CYS A 296 -16.09 -6.82 -5.99
CA CYS A 296 -17.56 -6.83 -6.01
C CYS A 296 -18.12 -8.18 -6.45
N SER A 297 -17.45 -8.86 -7.38
CA SER A 297 -17.80 -10.23 -7.79
C SER A 297 -17.61 -11.23 -6.66
N LEU A 298 -16.48 -11.17 -5.94
CA LEU A 298 -16.21 -12.03 -4.80
C LEU A 298 -17.23 -11.83 -3.66
N ILE A 299 -17.61 -10.58 -3.36
CA ILE A 299 -18.68 -10.30 -2.41
C ILE A 299 -20.03 -10.83 -2.89
N ALA A 300 -20.37 -10.64 -4.17
CA ALA A 300 -21.61 -11.16 -4.73
C ALA A 300 -21.66 -12.70 -4.62
N GLU A 301 -20.57 -13.40 -4.93
CA GLU A 301 -20.42 -14.85 -4.77
C GLU A 301 -20.60 -15.27 -3.30
N ASN A 302 -19.88 -14.63 -2.37
CA ASN A 302 -19.93 -14.97 -0.94
C ASN A 302 -21.30 -14.73 -0.30
N THR A 303 -22.02 -13.72 -0.75
CA THR A 303 -23.37 -13.38 -0.26
C THR A 303 -24.49 -14.13 -1.01
N GLY A 304 -24.14 -14.91 -2.04
CA GLY A 304 -25.12 -15.56 -2.92
C GLY A 304 -25.98 -14.55 -3.70
N PHE A 305 -25.49 -13.32 -3.91
CA PHE A 305 -26.24 -12.28 -4.60
C PHE A 305 -26.49 -12.68 -6.05
N ARG A 306 -27.76 -12.92 -6.35
CA ARG A 306 -28.27 -13.20 -7.70
C ARG A 306 -29.41 -12.22 -7.98
N LEU A 307 -29.53 -11.83 -9.24
CA LEU A 307 -30.73 -11.11 -9.67
C LEU A 307 -31.94 -12.02 -9.48
N ALA A 308 -33.06 -11.44 -9.07
CA ALA A 308 -34.33 -12.15 -9.04
C ALA A 308 -34.53 -12.81 -10.41
N SER A 309 -34.65 -14.14 -10.41
CA SER A 309 -35.02 -14.89 -11.60
C SER A 309 -36.37 -14.38 -12.09
N TRP A 310 -36.62 -14.46 -13.41
CA TRP A 310 -37.96 -14.23 -13.98
C TRP A 310 -38.95 -15.35 -13.60
N ASP A 311 -38.91 -15.82 -12.37
CA ASP A 311 -39.78 -16.88 -11.90
C ASP A 311 -41.17 -16.40 -11.52
N THR A 312 -41.59 -15.26 -12.08
CA THR A 312 -43.00 -15.01 -12.31
C THR A 312 -43.31 -15.51 -13.71
N ASN A 313 -43.85 -16.74 -13.79
CA ASN A 313 -44.45 -17.26 -15.04
C ASN A 313 -45.39 -16.22 -15.68
N ASP A 314 -45.99 -15.36 -14.87
CA ASP A 314 -46.81 -14.21 -15.28
C ASP A 314 -46.06 -13.21 -16.18
N LEU A 315 -44.80 -12.88 -15.90
CA LEU A 315 -44.03 -11.92 -16.69
C LEU A 315 -43.59 -12.53 -18.03
N LYS A 316 -43.31 -13.83 -18.06
CA LYS A 316 -43.08 -14.57 -19.31
C LYS A 316 -44.35 -14.65 -20.13
N ALA A 317 -45.50 -14.91 -19.49
CA ALA A 317 -46.80 -14.95 -20.14
C ALA A 317 -47.21 -13.57 -20.69
N GLN A 318 -47.02 -12.49 -19.93
CA GLN A 318 -47.27 -11.12 -20.39
C GLN A 318 -46.37 -10.73 -21.56
N LEU A 319 -45.08 -11.10 -21.51
CA LEU A 319 -44.17 -10.86 -22.63
C LEU A 319 -44.60 -11.66 -23.88
N ASP A 320 -45.03 -12.91 -23.71
CA ASP A 320 -45.52 -13.73 -24.82
C ASP A 320 -46.82 -13.16 -25.41
N GLU A 321 -47.74 -12.67 -24.58
CA GLU A 321 -48.99 -12.04 -25.01
C GLU A 321 -48.75 -10.74 -25.79
N GLU A 322 -47.88 -9.85 -25.30
CA GLU A 322 -47.53 -8.60 -26.00
C GLU A 322 -46.79 -8.86 -27.31
N VAL A 323 -46.03 -9.95 -27.39
CA VAL A 323 -45.36 -10.38 -28.61
C VAL A 323 -46.34 -10.92 -29.64
N GLU A 324 -47.34 -11.71 -29.21
CA GLU A 324 -48.39 -12.16 -30.11
C GLU A 324 -49.22 -10.99 -30.66
N LYS A 325 -49.59 -10.03 -29.81
CA LYS A 325 -50.26 -8.78 -30.22
C LYS A 325 -49.43 -7.99 -31.23
N TYR A 326 -48.12 -7.88 -31.02
CA TYR A 326 -47.24 -7.17 -31.96
C TYR A 326 -47.00 -7.94 -33.28
N ALA A 327 -47.08 -9.28 -33.23
CA ALA A 327 -46.97 -10.16 -34.38
C ALA A 327 -48.25 -10.18 -35.24
N GLU A 328 -49.41 -9.87 -34.66
CA GLU A 328 -50.67 -9.60 -35.37
C GLU A 328 -50.56 -8.28 -36.16
N GLY A 329 -49.99 -8.36 -37.36
CA GLY A 329 -49.96 -7.24 -38.32
C GLY A 329 -48.60 -6.91 -38.93
N THR A 330 -47.53 -7.65 -38.61
CA THR A 330 -46.20 -7.43 -39.21
C THR A 330 -45.73 -8.56 -40.14
N TYR A 331 -45.05 -8.19 -41.24
CA TYR A 331 -44.46 -9.11 -42.22
C TYR A 331 -43.46 -10.11 -41.58
N ARG A 332 -43.38 -11.30 -42.17
CA ARG A 332 -42.66 -12.52 -41.69
C ARG A 332 -41.26 -12.28 -41.13
N ASP A 333 -40.49 -11.34 -41.68
CA ASP A 333 -39.11 -11.04 -41.28
C ASP A 333 -39.02 -10.30 -39.94
N LYS A 334 -39.98 -9.41 -39.62
CA LYS A 334 -40.03 -8.72 -38.31
C LYS A 334 -40.36 -9.69 -37.19
N ARG A 335 -41.23 -10.68 -37.46
CA ARG A 335 -41.58 -11.74 -36.51
C ARG A 335 -40.38 -12.61 -36.15
N GLN A 336 -39.51 -12.93 -37.12
CA GLN A 336 -38.27 -13.66 -36.84
C GLN A 336 -37.28 -12.84 -36.01
N CYS A 337 -37.16 -11.53 -36.26
CA CYS A 337 -36.31 -10.64 -35.48
C CYS A 337 -36.78 -10.54 -34.01
N VAL A 338 -38.08 -10.33 -33.81
CA VAL A 338 -38.72 -10.31 -32.47
C VAL A 338 -38.52 -11.65 -31.75
N ASN A 339 -38.75 -12.78 -32.42
CA ASN A 339 -38.51 -14.11 -31.84
C ASN A 339 -37.04 -14.36 -31.47
N LYS A 340 -36.07 -13.83 -32.24
CA LYS A 340 -34.64 -13.90 -31.89
C LYS A 340 -34.31 -13.06 -30.66
N ILE A 341 -34.82 -11.84 -30.58
CA ILE A 341 -34.67 -10.96 -29.41
C ILE A 341 -35.24 -11.66 -28.17
N ILE A 342 -36.43 -12.23 -28.25
CA ILE A 342 -37.08 -12.94 -27.13
C ILE A 342 -36.29 -14.19 -26.74
N LYS A 343 -35.81 -14.96 -27.70
CA LYS A 343 -35.00 -16.14 -27.41
C LYS A 343 -33.71 -15.75 -26.68
N HIS A 344 -33.08 -14.63 -27.04
CA HIS A 344 -31.94 -14.09 -26.30
C HIS A 344 -32.32 -13.56 -24.91
N VAL A 345 -33.43 -12.84 -24.80
CA VAL A 345 -33.99 -12.33 -23.55
C VAL A 345 -34.29 -13.50 -22.59
N LYS A 346 -34.99 -14.55 -23.04
CA LYS A 346 -35.30 -15.77 -22.26
C LYS A 346 -34.07 -16.64 -21.94
N ALA A 347 -33.07 -16.68 -22.81
CA ALA A 347 -31.84 -17.47 -22.60
C ALA A 347 -30.75 -16.73 -21.80
N ALA A 348 -30.88 -15.41 -21.60
CA ALA A 348 -29.92 -14.63 -20.85
C ALA A 348 -29.96 -15.05 -19.37
N LYS A 349 -28.98 -15.85 -18.94
CA LYS A 349 -28.66 -15.98 -17.51
C LYS A 349 -28.32 -14.58 -17.01
N ARG A 350 -29.19 -14.03 -16.15
CA ARG A 350 -28.98 -12.71 -15.54
C ARG A 350 -27.96 -12.83 -14.41
N GLU A 351 -26.70 -13.01 -14.78
CA GLU A 351 -25.62 -12.70 -13.86
C GLU A 351 -25.65 -11.20 -13.55
N PRO A 352 -25.52 -10.78 -12.28
CA PRO A 352 -25.47 -9.37 -11.94
C PRO A 352 -24.33 -8.67 -12.70
N ASN A 353 -24.62 -7.54 -13.31
CA ASN A 353 -23.58 -6.74 -13.97
C ASN A 353 -22.73 -5.99 -12.93
N PHE A 354 -21.63 -5.38 -13.37
CA PHE A 354 -20.70 -4.66 -12.47
C PHE A 354 -21.41 -3.62 -11.59
N SER A 355 -22.34 -2.83 -12.13
CA SER A 355 -23.10 -1.82 -11.37
C SER A 355 -23.92 -2.44 -10.25
N GLN A 356 -24.62 -3.54 -10.53
CA GLN A 356 -25.42 -4.26 -9.53
C GLN A 356 -24.55 -4.92 -8.47
N LYS A 357 -23.40 -5.50 -8.86
CA LYS A 357 -22.42 -6.07 -7.92
C LYS A 357 -21.82 -4.98 -7.04
N TYR A 358 -21.52 -3.82 -7.62
CA TYR A 358 -20.99 -2.66 -6.92
C TYR A 358 -21.99 -2.15 -5.88
N GLU A 359 -23.25 -1.92 -6.26
CA GLU A 359 -24.31 -1.53 -5.32
C GLU A 359 -24.46 -2.53 -4.17
N ASN A 360 -24.42 -3.84 -4.47
CA ASN A 360 -24.46 -4.87 -3.45
C ASN A 360 -23.27 -4.80 -2.50
N ALA A 361 -22.04 -4.72 -3.02
CA ALA A 361 -20.82 -4.61 -2.22
C ALA A 361 -20.81 -3.35 -1.36
N MET A 362 -21.25 -2.22 -1.92
CA MET A 362 -21.31 -0.95 -1.19
C MET A 362 -22.28 -0.98 -0.02
N LYS A 363 -23.27 -1.89 0.06
CA LYS A 363 -24.13 -2.02 1.25
C LYS A 363 -23.34 -2.36 2.53
N TYR A 364 -22.22 -3.04 2.38
CA TYR A 364 -21.34 -3.43 3.50
C TYR A 364 -20.34 -2.33 3.89
N VAL A 365 -20.17 -1.32 3.03
CA VAL A 365 -19.34 -0.15 3.34
C VAL A 365 -20.14 0.85 4.16
N SER A 366 -19.59 1.25 5.30
CA SER A 366 -20.27 2.18 6.22
C SER A 366 -20.58 3.53 5.57
N SER A 367 -21.66 4.17 6.00
CA SER A 367 -22.07 5.50 5.51
C SER A 367 -20.99 6.55 5.70
N ASP A 368 -20.27 6.50 6.81
CA ASP A 368 -19.27 7.51 7.16
C ASP A 368 -18.06 7.43 6.21
N VAL A 369 -17.67 6.22 5.84
CA VAL A 369 -16.59 5.99 4.87
C VAL A 369 -17.02 6.40 3.46
N LYS A 370 -18.28 6.13 3.07
CA LYS A 370 -18.81 6.63 1.80
C LYS A 370 -18.79 8.15 1.71
N LYS A 371 -19.17 8.84 2.79
CA LYS A 371 -19.11 10.30 2.87
C LYS A 371 -17.68 10.81 2.81
N LEU A 372 -16.76 10.20 3.55
CA LEU A 372 -15.34 10.53 3.56
C LEU A 372 -14.72 10.46 2.16
N ILE A 373 -14.97 9.38 1.42
CA ILE A 373 -14.41 9.18 0.07
C ILE A 373 -15.16 10.04 -0.95
N ALA A 374 -16.45 10.32 -0.69
CA ALA A 374 -17.34 11.11 -1.54
C ALA A 374 -17.37 10.62 -2.99
N PHE A 375 -17.48 9.29 -3.16
CA PHE A 375 -17.57 8.65 -4.46
C PHE A 375 -19.01 8.73 -5.00
N SER A 376 -19.23 9.52 -6.06
CA SER A 376 -20.56 9.75 -6.63
C SER A 376 -20.97 8.70 -7.67
N GLU A 377 -22.24 8.73 -8.10
CA GLU A 377 -22.72 7.95 -9.24
C GLU A 377 -22.05 8.38 -10.56
N ASP A 378 -21.85 9.69 -10.76
CA ASP A 378 -21.08 10.22 -11.89
C ASP A 378 -19.64 9.67 -11.92
N ASP A 379 -19.00 9.53 -10.74
CA ASP A 379 -17.66 8.94 -10.64
C ASP A 379 -17.70 7.47 -11.08
N PHE A 380 -18.76 6.73 -10.72
CA PHE A 380 -18.96 5.34 -11.17
C PHE A 380 -19.14 5.22 -12.69
N ASP A 381 -19.96 6.07 -13.29
CA ASP A 381 -20.18 6.08 -14.73
C ASP A 381 -18.91 6.43 -15.50
N LEU A 382 -18.10 7.35 -14.97
CA LEU A 382 -16.77 7.64 -15.52
C LEU A 382 -15.86 6.40 -15.49
N MET A 383 -15.78 5.69 -14.36
CA MET A 383 -14.98 4.46 -14.25
C MET A 383 -15.39 3.43 -15.29
N LYS A 384 -16.70 3.18 -15.42
CA LYS A 384 -17.26 2.23 -16.36
C LYS A 384 -16.95 2.62 -17.80
N THR A 385 -17.10 3.90 -18.13
CA THR A 385 -16.80 4.45 -19.45
C THR A 385 -15.34 4.25 -19.82
N ILE A 386 -14.40 4.59 -18.91
CA ILE A 386 -12.97 4.41 -19.14
C ILE A 386 -12.64 2.93 -19.34
N ARG A 387 -13.13 2.04 -18.46
CA ARG A 387 -12.94 0.59 -18.58
C ARG A 387 -13.41 0.07 -19.94
N ASP A 388 -14.62 0.44 -20.34
CA ASP A 388 -15.22 -0.02 -21.59
C ASP A 388 -14.44 0.52 -22.79
N GLN A 389 -14.03 1.79 -22.77
CA GLN A 389 -13.23 2.37 -23.86
C GLN A 389 -11.87 1.68 -24.00
N VAL A 390 -11.14 1.47 -22.90
CA VAL A 390 -9.83 0.78 -22.93
C VAL A 390 -9.98 -0.67 -23.39
N SER A 391 -10.97 -1.39 -22.87
CA SER A 391 -11.18 -2.81 -23.19
C SER A 391 -11.54 -3.05 -24.66
N HIS A 392 -12.20 -2.09 -25.31
CA HIS A 392 -12.54 -2.14 -26.73
C HIS A 392 -11.52 -1.44 -27.63
N GLY A 393 -10.36 -1.02 -27.09
CA GLY A 393 -9.33 -0.30 -27.85
C GLY A 393 -9.81 1.05 -28.42
N SER A 394 -10.87 1.61 -27.85
CA SER A 394 -11.44 2.89 -28.28
C SER A 394 -10.65 4.05 -27.67
N GLN A 395 -10.67 5.21 -28.33
CA GLN A 395 -10.06 6.42 -27.80
C GLN A 395 -10.73 6.82 -26.47
N VAL A 396 -9.94 6.85 -25.40
CA VAL A 396 -10.41 7.30 -24.09
C VAL A 396 -10.60 8.80 -24.11
N LYS A 397 -11.83 9.26 -23.90
CA LYS A 397 -12.17 10.69 -23.86
C LYS A 397 -12.04 11.20 -22.43
N THR A 398 -11.29 12.27 -22.25
CA THR A 398 -11.23 13.02 -20.99
C THR A 398 -12.41 13.98 -20.91
N LYS A 399 -12.80 14.34 -19.69
CA LYS A 399 -13.80 15.39 -19.45
C LYS A 399 -13.34 16.75 -19.98
N GLU A 400 -12.03 17.02 -19.86
CA GLU A 400 -11.37 18.21 -20.38
C GLU A 400 -10.35 17.79 -21.46
N PRO A 401 -10.44 18.28 -22.71
CA PRO A 401 -9.59 17.78 -23.81
C PRO A 401 -8.07 17.89 -23.59
N SER A 402 -7.63 18.83 -22.75
CA SER A 402 -6.22 19.12 -22.48
C SER A 402 -5.75 18.67 -21.09
N SER A 403 -6.59 17.98 -20.31
CA SER A 403 -6.34 17.70 -18.90
C SER A 403 -6.94 16.35 -18.50
N ILE A 404 -6.11 15.54 -17.82
CA ILE A 404 -6.54 14.27 -17.20
C ILE A 404 -6.81 14.43 -15.70
N ARG A 405 -6.78 15.67 -15.19
CA ARG A 405 -6.83 15.94 -13.74
C ARG A 405 -8.11 15.39 -13.13
N HIS A 406 -9.24 15.54 -13.84
CA HIS A 406 -10.52 15.07 -13.36
C HIS A 406 -10.48 13.56 -13.11
N GLU A 407 -10.00 12.79 -14.08
CA GLU A 407 -9.87 11.34 -14.05
C GLU A 407 -8.87 10.89 -12.97
N MET A 408 -7.71 11.55 -12.88
CA MET A 408 -6.69 11.19 -11.87
C MET A 408 -7.19 11.37 -10.43
N ILE A 409 -7.97 12.41 -10.14
CA ILE A 409 -8.60 12.59 -8.82
C ILE A 409 -9.52 11.40 -8.49
N ARG A 410 -10.29 10.89 -9.47
CA ARG A 410 -11.24 9.78 -9.24
C ARG A 410 -10.52 8.45 -9.10
N LYS A 411 -9.45 8.24 -9.88
CA LYS A 411 -8.55 7.10 -9.70
C LYS A 411 -7.98 7.08 -8.28
N ASP A 412 -7.52 8.23 -7.79
CA ASP A 412 -6.92 8.32 -6.46
C ASP A 412 -7.98 8.13 -5.34
N ARG A 413 -9.22 8.61 -5.51
CA ARG A 413 -10.35 8.25 -4.63
C ARG A 413 -10.66 6.76 -4.64
N LEU A 414 -10.65 6.15 -5.81
CA LEU A 414 -10.86 4.71 -5.98
C LEU A 414 -9.76 3.90 -5.29
N LEU A 415 -8.50 4.36 -5.35
CA LEU A 415 -7.41 3.74 -4.60
C LEU A 415 -7.64 3.82 -3.08
N VAL A 416 -8.11 4.96 -2.58
CA VAL A 416 -8.49 5.10 -1.15
C VAL A 416 -9.62 4.14 -0.78
N LEU A 417 -10.61 3.93 -1.65
CA LEU A 417 -11.67 2.94 -1.44
C LEU A 417 -11.10 1.52 -1.39
N LEU A 418 -10.25 1.15 -2.35
CA LEU A 418 -9.61 -0.18 -2.37
C LEU A 418 -8.76 -0.42 -1.12
N LEU A 419 -8.03 0.61 -0.67
CA LEU A 419 -7.29 0.57 0.59
C LEU A 419 -8.22 0.42 1.79
N TYR A 420 -9.37 1.09 1.82
CA TYR A 420 -10.36 0.87 2.89
C TYR A 420 -10.81 -0.59 2.94
N LEU A 421 -11.17 -1.17 1.79
CA LEU A 421 -11.68 -2.54 1.71
C LEU A 421 -10.64 -3.56 2.17
N VAL A 422 -9.39 -3.43 1.75
CA VAL A 422 -8.32 -4.35 2.19
C VAL A 422 -7.97 -4.15 3.67
N PHE A 423 -8.00 -2.92 4.19
CA PHE A 423 -7.73 -2.65 5.61
C PHE A 423 -8.87 -3.14 6.53
N ASP A 424 -10.12 -3.04 6.09
CA ASP A 424 -11.27 -3.64 6.78
C ASP A 424 -11.10 -5.16 6.87
N GLU A 425 -10.64 -5.81 5.78
CA GLU A 425 -10.32 -7.23 5.80
C GLU A 425 -9.10 -7.58 6.66
N LEU A 426 -8.09 -6.71 6.78
CA LEU A 426 -7.00 -6.84 7.76
C LEU A 426 -7.50 -6.65 9.21
N GLY A 427 -8.72 -6.16 9.40
CA GLY A 427 -9.36 -5.98 10.70
C GLY A 427 -9.16 -4.60 11.30
N PHE A 428 -8.80 -3.59 10.52
CA PHE A 428 -8.79 -2.21 10.98
C PHE A 428 -10.22 -1.74 11.28
N THR A 429 -10.37 -0.95 12.33
CA THR A 429 -11.61 -0.20 12.53
C THR A 429 -11.65 1.03 11.63
N ARG A 430 -12.86 1.55 11.41
CA ARG A 430 -13.08 2.82 10.67
C ARG A 430 -12.27 3.98 11.23
N GLN A 431 -12.18 4.08 12.57
CA GLN A 431 -11.39 5.10 13.25
C GLN A 431 -9.89 4.94 12.98
N GLN A 432 -9.39 3.70 12.98
CA GLN A 432 -7.98 3.42 12.70
C GLN A 432 -7.62 3.73 11.25
N PHE A 433 -8.46 3.34 10.30
CA PHE A 433 -8.29 3.71 8.89
C PHE A 433 -8.29 5.23 8.66
N ALA A 434 -9.25 5.95 9.25
CA ALA A 434 -9.28 7.42 9.19
C ALA A 434 -8.04 8.06 9.83
N SER A 435 -7.50 7.44 10.89
CA SER A 435 -6.26 7.89 11.54
C SER A 435 -5.06 7.76 10.61
N CYS A 436 -4.95 6.65 9.86
CA CYS A 436 -3.93 6.48 8.81
C CYS A 436 -4.07 7.56 7.73
N LEU A 437 -5.28 7.78 7.20
CA LEU A 437 -5.54 8.81 6.20
C LEU A 437 -5.13 10.22 6.66
N SER A 438 -5.50 10.61 7.89
CA SER A 438 -5.22 11.95 8.42
C SER A 438 -3.72 12.28 8.51
N ARG A 439 -2.88 11.25 8.66
CA ARG A 439 -1.42 11.36 8.86
C ARG A 439 -0.63 11.12 7.57
N CYS A 440 -1.22 10.40 6.61
CA CYS A 440 -0.59 10.06 5.35
C CYS A 440 -0.39 11.30 4.47
N LYS A 441 0.80 11.43 3.87
CA LYS A 441 1.14 12.47 2.88
C LYS A 441 1.41 11.90 1.50
N GLN A 442 0.97 10.67 1.23
CA GLN A 442 1.07 10.11 -0.12
C GLN A 442 0.26 10.94 -1.11
N ARG A 443 0.81 11.05 -2.32
CA ARG A 443 0.25 11.89 -3.38
C ARG A 443 -1.20 11.52 -3.69
N PHE A 444 -1.54 10.23 -3.76
CA PHE A 444 -2.91 9.81 -4.08
C PHE A 444 -3.91 10.22 -2.98
N VAL A 445 -3.53 10.17 -1.69
CA VAL A 445 -4.43 10.61 -0.61
C VAL A 445 -4.71 12.11 -0.74
N HIS A 446 -3.69 12.92 -1.01
CA HIS A 446 -3.86 14.36 -1.16
C HIS A 446 -4.63 14.73 -2.43
N ASN A 447 -4.35 14.06 -3.55
CA ASN A 447 -5.03 14.27 -4.82
C ASN A 447 -6.49 13.81 -4.79
N ALA A 448 -6.85 12.85 -3.93
CA ALA A 448 -8.21 12.31 -3.88
C ALA A 448 -9.25 13.35 -3.44
N HIS A 449 -8.85 14.52 -2.90
CA HIS A 449 -9.79 15.55 -2.43
C HIS A 449 -10.88 14.93 -1.54
N LEU A 450 -10.45 14.18 -0.52
CA LEU A 450 -11.33 13.55 0.46
C LEU A 450 -12.00 14.62 1.34
N ASP A 451 -13.10 14.24 1.99
CA ASP A 451 -13.76 15.13 2.94
C ASP A 451 -12.98 15.13 4.28
N ASP A 452 -12.11 16.13 4.44
CA ASP A 452 -11.30 16.33 5.66
C ASP A 452 -12.15 16.37 6.93
N LYS A 453 -13.37 16.92 6.86
CA LYS A 453 -14.28 17.00 8.01
C LYS A 453 -14.73 15.60 8.43
N GLU A 454 -15.08 14.74 7.47
CA GLU A 454 -15.49 13.37 7.78
C GLU A 454 -14.30 12.52 8.28
N ILE A 455 -13.08 12.73 7.76
CA ILE A 455 -11.85 12.14 8.32
C ILE A 455 -11.69 12.54 9.79
N GLU A 456 -11.78 13.84 10.08
CA GLU A 456 -11.56 14.36 11.41
C GLU A 456 -12.67 13.89 12.39
N LYS A 457 -13.93 13.80 11.96
CA LYS A 457 -15.04 13.26 12.76
C LYS A 457 -14.76 11.81 13.15
N LEU A 458 -14.32 10.99 12.20
CA LEU A 458 -14.01 9.58 12.43
C LEU A 458 -12.81 9.37 13.34
N THR A 459 -11.83 10.29 13.30
CA THR A 459 -10.66 10.23 14.21
C THR A 459 -10.94 10.74 15.62
N LYS A 460 -12.17 11.21 15.91
CA LYS A 460 -12.60 11.79 17.20
C LYS A 460 -11.80 13.02 17.64
N ASN A 461 -11.17 13.73 16.68
CA ASN A 461 -10.37 14.92 16.95
C ASN A 461 -11.14 16.23 16.73
N ILE A 462 -12.44 16.19 16.48
CA ILE A 462 -13.23 17.39 16.21
C ILE A 462 -13.97 17.84 17.45
N GLU A 463 -13.75 19.11 17.79
CA GLU A 463 -14.70 19.89 18.56
C GLU A 463 -15.46 20.85 17.63
N VAL A 464 -16.80 20.81 17.68
CA VAL A 464 -17.66 21.76 16.97
C VAL A 464 -18.21 22.74 17.99
N LEU A 465 -17.86 24.01 17.83
CA LEU A 465 -18.26 25.08 18.73
C LEU A 465 -19.37 25.91 18.08
N PRO A 466 -20.59 25.93 18.64
CA PRO A 466 -21.65 26.78 18.12
C PRO A 466 -21.31 28.24 18.42
N ILE A 467 -21.32 29.10 17.41
CA ILE A 467 -21.02 30.52 17.57
C ILE A 467 -22.30 31.37 17.48
N SER A 468 -22.28 32.53 18.11
CA SER A 468 -23.46 33.42 18.20
C SER A 468 -23.76 34.19 16.91
N HIS A 469 -22.79 34.32 15.99
CA HIS A 469 -22.90 35.12 14.77
C HIS A 469 -22.18 34.46 13.60
N ALA A 470 -22.63 34.73 12.37
CA ALA A 470 -21.97 34.26 11.16
C ALA A 470 -20.50 34.71 11.07
N ILE A 471 -19.63 33.80 10.61
CA ILE A 471 -18.20 34.08 10.50
C ILE A 471 -17.95 34.98 9.29
N ASN A 472 -17.28 36.10 9.55
CA ASN A 472 -16.73 36.91 8.48
C ASN A 472 -15.44 36.27 7.95
N THR A 473 -15.55 35.41 6.94
CA THR A 473 -14.42 34.70 6.31
C THR A 473 -13.41 35.62 5.61
N LYS A 474 -13.75 36.89 5.35
CA LYS A 474 -12.78 37.90 4.86
C LYS A 474 -11.84 38.36 5.96
N ILE A 475 -12.34 38.47 7.20
CA ILE A 475 -11.57 38.85 8.38
C ILE A 475 -10.84 37.62 8.94
N TYR A 476 -11.53 36.49 8.98
CA TYR A 476 -11.04 35.21 9.49
C TYR A 476 -10.95 34.17 8.38
N PRO A 477 -10.00 34.30 7.46
CA PRO A 477 -9.77 33.27 6.47
C PRO A 477 -9.24 32.00 7.16
N SER A 478 -9.51 30.84 6.56
CA SER A 478 -9.15 29.51 7.10
C SER A 478 -7.65 29.31 7.34
N PHE A 479 -6.79 30.15 6.78
CA PHE A 479 -5.34 30.13 7.03
C PHE A 479 -4.91 30.89 8.30
N ARG A 480 -5.81 31.67 8.95
CA ARG A 480 -5.51 32.22 10.28
C ARG A 480 -5.32 31.07 11.26
N ARG A 481 -4.21 31.11 12.00
CA ARG A 481 -3.77 29.96 12.79
C ARG A 481 -4.52 29.85 14.11
N ASN A 482 -4.78 30.97 14.78
CA ASN A 482 -5.43 31.01 16.09
C ASN A 482 -6.67 31.89 16.02
N ILE A 483 -7.79 31.45 16.61
CA ILE A 483 -8.96 32.30 16.88
C ILE A 483 -9.30 32.21 18.36
N VAL A 484 -9.58 33.35 18.98
CA VAL A 484 -9.98 33.43 20.38
C VAL A 484 -11.50 33.53 20.45
N VAL A 485 -12.10 32.65 21.27
CA VAL A 485 -13.53 32.59 21.48
C VAL A 485 -13.87 32.68 22.96
N ILE A 486 -14.92 33.44 23.29
CA ILE A 486 -15.45 33.61 24.64
C ILE A 486 -16.75 32.83 24.73
N PHE A 487 -16.88 31.98 25.74
CA PHE A 487 -18.13 31.26 25.99
C PHE A 487 -19.20 32.21 26.55
N ASP A 488 -20.36 32.22 25.91
CA ASP A 488 -21.58 32.88 26.38
C ASP A 488 -22.51 31.84 27.03
N PRO A 489 -22.59 31.81 28.38
CA PRO A 489 -23.38 30.83 29.10
C PRO A 489 -24.88 30.94 28.82
N ASP A 490 -25.38 32.15 28.55
CA ASP A 490 -26.81 32.41 28.42
C ASP A 490 -27.37 31.77 27.14
N ASN A 491 -26.59 31.83 26.07
CA ASN A 491 -26.96 31.27 24.78
C ASN A 491 -26.32 29.90 24.50
N GLN A 492 -25.45 29.39 25.38
CA GLN A 492 -24.64 28.19 25.16
C GLN A 492 -23.87 28.24 23.83
N THR A 493 -23.38 29.44 23.47
CA THR A 493 -22.64 29.69 22.22
C THR A 493 -21.32 30.37 22.52
N TYR A 494 -20.48 30.51 21.50
CA TYR A 494 -19.22 31.23 21.57
C TYR A 494 -19.28 32.53 20.77
N ALA A 495 -18.72 33.60 21.32
CA ALA A 495 -18.48 34.85 20.59
C ALA A 495 -17.00 34.95 20.22
N ILE A 496 -16.70 35.35 18.99
CA ILE A 496 -15.32 35.57 18.57
C ILE A 496 -14.83 36.90 19.18
N ASP A 497 -13.74 36.86 19.95
CA ASP A 497 -13.06 38.08 20.37
C ASP A 497 -12.06 38.48 19.30
N GLN A 498 -12.40 39.53 18.56
CA GLN A 498 -11.58 40.00 17.46
C GLN A 498 -10.24 40.59 17.89
N GLU A 499 -10.24 41.38 18.97
CA GLU A 499 -9.03 42.02 19.44
C GLU A 499 -8.03 40.99 19.97
N ALA A 500 -8.51 40.02 20.75
CA ALA A 500 -7.69 38.92 21.24
C ALA A 500 -7.24 37.98 20.11
N SER A 501 -8.09 37.73 19.12
CA SER A 501 -7.73 36.93 17.94
C SER A 501 -6.63 37.57 17.11
N ASP A 502 -6.60 38.90 16.99
CA ASP A 502 -5.56 39.62 16.26
C ASP A 502 -4.21 39.58 17.01
N LEU A 503 -4.24 39.68 18.34
CA LEU A 503 -3.03 39.60 19.20
C LEU A 503 -2.34 38.22 19.16
N THR A 504 -3.10 37.17 18.86
CA THR A 504 -2.59 35.79 18.83
C THR A 504 -2.15 35.32 17.43
N GLN A 505 -2.21 36.20 16.43
CA GLN A 505 -1.66 35.92 15.10
C GLN A 505 -0.13 36.02 15.11
N THR A 506 0.54 34.88 15.19
CA THR A 506 1.99 34.80 14.93
C THR A 506 2.28 34.61 13.44
N SER A 507 3.26 35.34 12.90
CA SER A 507 3.71 35.15 11.53
C SER A 507 4.27 33.74 11.31
N SER A 508 4.08 33.21 10.10
CA SER A 508 4.50 31.85 9.72
C SER A 508 6.02 31.61 9.89
N THR A 509 6.83 32.66 9.83
CA THR A 509 8.29 32.62 10.00
C THR A 509 8.75 32.42 11.45
N VAL A 510 8.00 32.90 12.44
CA VAL A 510 8.32 32.69 13.87
C VAL A 510 8.01 31.25 14.30
N PHE A 511 6.94 30.67 13.74
CA PHE A 511 6.49 29.32 14.06
C PHE A 511 7.52 28.23 13.69
N ASN A 512 8.15 28.38 12.53
CA ASN A 512 9.10 27.38 12.03
C ASN A 512 10.46 27.40 12.76
N ARG A 513 10.78 28.46 13.52
CA ARG A 513 12.09 28.64 14.16
C ARG A 513 12.14 28.29 15.66
N ARG A 514 11.01 28.30 16.37
CA ARG A 514 10.98 28.20 17.85
C ARG A 514 10.13 27.07 18.42
N GLY A 515 9.47 26.27 17.57
CA GLY A 515 8.60 25.17 18.01
C GLY A 515 7.25 25.63 18.55
N SER A 516 6.32 24.68 18.74
CA SER A 516 4.93 24.95 19.12
C SER A 516 4.75 25.43 20.57
N GLU A 517 5.59 24.96 21.51
CA GLU A 517 5.48 25.29 22.94
C GLU A 517 5.73 26.78 23.22
N HIS A 518 6.77 27.37 22.62
CA HIS A 518 7.08 28.79 22.80
C HIS A 518 5.96 29.71 22.27
N ILE A 519 5.18 29.25 21.29
CA ILE A 519 4.08 30.01 20.70
C ILE A 519 2.87 29.97 21.62
N ILE A 520 2.56 28.79 22.19
CA ILE A 520 1.51 28.63 23.19
C ILE A 520 1.79 29.52 24.40
N GLU A 521 3.04 29.57 24.86
CA GLU A 521 3.44 30.40 26.00
C GLU A 521 3.34 31.90 25.69
N SER A 522 3.75 32.32 24.49
CA SER A 522 3.59 33.70 24.03
C SER A 522 2.12 34.10 23.93
N VAL A 523 1.27 33.23 23.38
CA VAL A 523 -0.17 33.43 23.28
C VAL A 523 -0.82 33.56 24.67
N ARG A 524 -0.47 32.66 25.60
CA ARG A 524 -0.95 32.73 26.99
C ARG A 524 -0.58 34.04 27.66
N LYS A 525 0.66 34.50 27.48
CA LYS A 525 1.12 35.78 28.04
C LYS A 525 0.30 36.96 27.50
N SER A 526 0.16 37.07 26.18
CA SER A 526 -0.59 38.17 25.55
C SER A 526 -2.06 38.21 25.96
N LEU A 527 -2.70 37.04 26.16
CA LEU A 527 -4.08 36.99 26.60
C LEU A 527 -4.24 37.24 28.11
N SER A 528 -3.27 36.84 28.93
CA SER A 528 -3.27 37.16 30.38
C SER A 528 -3.16 38.66 30.61
N GLU A 529 -2.35 39.37 29.82
CA GLU A 529 -2.24 40.84 29.84
C GLU A 529 -3.57 41.54 29.47
N LYS A 530 -4.49 40.84 28.79
CA LYS A 530 -5.85 41.30 28.47
C LYS A 530 -6.91 40.95 29.52
N GLY A 531 -6.52 40.32 30.63
CA GLY A 531 -7.42 40.02 31.75
C GLY A 531 -8.20 38.71 31.63
N TYR A 532 -7.78 37.80 30.75
CA TYR A 532 -8.36 36.46 30.66
C TYR A 532 -7.78 35.53 31.74
N SER A 533 -8.63 34.76 32.41
CA SER A 533 -8.29 33.95 33.59
C SER A 533 -8.09 32.46 33.29
N SER A 534 -8.73 31.93 32.25
CA SER A 534 -8.52 30.55 31.79
C SER A 534 -8.36 30.46 30.27
N PHE A 535 -7.59 29.46 29.84
CA PHE A 535 -7.25 29.20 28.44
C PHE A 535 -7.34 27.72 28.15
N ASP A 536 -8.21 27.33 27.23
CA ASP A 536 -8.25 25.99 26.65
C ASP A 536 -7.95 26.09 25.16
N ILE A 537 -6.84 25.48 24.71
CA ILE A 537 -6.41 25.53 23.32
C ILE A 537 -6.83 24.23 22.65
N VAL A 538 -7.83 24.34 21.78
CA VAL A 538 -8.30 23.25 20.94
C VAL A 538 -7.54 23.31 19.62
N GLN A 539 -6.70 22.31 19.39
CA GLN A 539 -6.08 22.10 18.09
C GLN A 539 -7.14 21.55 17.14
N ARG A 540 -7.36 22.24 16.01
CA ARG A 540 -8.37 21.93 14.99
C ARG A 540 -9.81 21.85 15.52
N ALA A 541 -10.57 22.92 15.32
CA ALA A 541 -11.98 22.99 15.68
C ALA A 541 -12.82 23.58 14.55
N TYR A 542 -14.12 23.26 14.56
CA TYR A 542 -15.10 23.83 13.64
C TYR A 542 -15.97 24.83 14.40
N LEU A 543 -16.12 26.03 13.85
CA LEU A 543 -17.07 27.01 14.35
C LEU A 543 -18.36 26.91 13.53
N SER A 544 -19.51 26.75 14.19
CA SER A 544 -20.81 26.46 13.56
C SER A 544 -21.84 27.57 13.78
N PHE A 545 -22.45 28.06 12.70
CA PHE A 545 -23.56 29.02 12.72
C PHE A 545 -24.62 28.64 11.69
N ASP A 546 -25.88 28.46 12.11
CA ASP A 546 -27.01 28.07 11.25
C ASP A 546 -26.72 26.84 10.35
N GLY A 547 -25.99 25.85 10.89
CA GLY A 547 -25.59 24.64 10.16
C GLY A 547 -24.42 24.82 9.18
N ASN A 548 -23.92 26.05 9.01
CA ASN A 548 -22.67 26.31 8.28
C ASN A 548 -21.49 26.17 9.24
N GLU A 549 -20.52 25.36 8.87
CA GLU A 549 -19.33 25.10 9.69
C GLU A 549 -18.06 25.52 8.96
N HIS A 550 -17.15 26.16 9.70
CA HIS A 550 -15.84 26.57 9.18
C HIS A 550 -14.73 26.01 10.05
N SER A 551 -13.72 25.41 9.41
CA SER A 551 -12.56 24.84 10.10
C SER A 551 -11.50 25.89 10.42
N PHE A 552 -10.89 25.75 11.58
CA PHE A 552 -9.76 26.56 12.03
C PHE A 552 -8.64 25.68 12.57
N THR A 553 -7.39 26.10 12.38
CA THR A 553 -6.22 25.31 12.77
C THR A 553 -6.07 25.21 14.29
N SER A 554 -6.42 26.27 15.02
CA SER A 554 -6.41 26.31 16.48
C SER A 554 -7.45 27.33 16.96
N VAL A 555 -8.25 26.93 17.96
CA VAL A 555 -9.24 27.78 18.64
C VAL A 555 -8.90 27.83 20.12
N ILE A 556 -8.83 29.04 20.67
CA ILE A 556 -8.49 29.32 22.06
C ILE A 556 -9.78 29.74 22.75
N LYS A 557 -10.31 28.86 23.58
CA LYS A 557 -11.43 29.20 24.46
C LYS A 557 -10.89 29.96 25.66
N VAL A 558 -11.51 31.09 25.96
CA VAL A 558 -11.13 31.92 27.09
C VAL A 558 -12.33 32.24 27.97
N SER A 559 -12.08 32.33 29.27
CA SER A 559 -13.01 32.93 30.23
C SER A 559 -12.43 34.23 30.76
N ARG A 560 -13.29 35.22 30.98
CA ARG A 560 -12.94 36.41 31.77
C ARG A 560 -13.10 36.08 33.24
#